data_AF-A0A381CZK9-F1
#
_entry.id   AF-A0A381CZK9-F1
#
_cell.length_a   1.000
_cell.length_b   1.000
_cell.length_c   1.000
_cell.angle_alpha   90.00
_cell.angle_beta   90.00
_cell.angle_gamma   90.00
#
_symmetry.space_group_name_H-M   'P 1'
#
loop_
_entity.id
_entity.type
_entity.pdbx_description
1 polymer ?
#
loop_
_entity_poly.entity_id
_entity_poly.type
_entity_poly.pdbx_seq_one_letter_code
_entity_poly.pdbx_strand_id
1 'polypeptide(L)'
;MKSLILPPNEFLDHYILNAEFHRFAGISKNAYKFWKNVEIGRYQGTRIIFLHRNCILEKHQQALRQCSGLNGFVLASAFCSFTGLAPSHLVEKNNSSIYKLLELKEICGIKFVNLKKFYDFLELNYHQHIYIEKCHFFSPAPFEKRIKITESMCVGYY
;
A
#
# COMPACT_ATOMS: atom_id res chain seq x y z
N MET A 1 -22.47 -7.99 4.44
CA MET A 1 -21.03 -7.68 4.57
C MET A 1 -20.41 -7.82 3.20
N LYS A 2 -19.79 -6.76 2.69
CA LYS A 2 -19.07 -6.80 1.42
C LYS A 2 -17.58 -6.86 1.73
N SER A 3 -16.90 -7.89 1.24
CA SER A 3 -15.46 -8.09 1.43
C SER A 3 -14.79 -8.07 0.07
N LEU A 4 -13.94 -7.08 -0.17
CA LEU A 4 -13.24 -6.88 -1.43
C LEU A 4 -11.78 -7.33 -1.31
N ILE A 5 -11.27 -7.88 -2.40
CA ILE A 5 -9.83 -8.02 -2.62
C ILE A 5 -9.39 -6.75 -3.34
N LEU A 6 -8.58 -5.94 -2.66
CA LEU A 6 -8.04 -4.71 -3.21
C LEU A 6 -6.96 -5.06 -4.25
N PRO A 7 -7.02 -4.53 -5.49
CA PRO A 7 -5.91 -4.56 -6.43
C PRO A 7 -4.64 -4.01 -5.79
N PRO A 8 -3.45 -4.53 -6.14
CA PRO A 8 -2.21 -4.14 -5.48
C PRO A 8 -1.83 -2.65 -5.59
N ASN A 9 -2.35 -1.96 -6.61
CA ASN A 9 -2.16 -0.53 -6.85
C ASN A 9 -3.34 0.34 -6.36
N GLU A 10 -4.40 -0.24 -5.79
CA GLU A 10 -5.51 0.56 -5.25
C GLU A 10 -5.05 1.29 -3.99
N PHE A 11 -5.14 2.62 -4.02
CA PHE A 11 -4.80 3.48 -2.88
C PHE A 11 -5.84 3.38 -1.76
N LEU A 12 -5.38 3.52 -0.52
CA LEU A 12 -6.21 3.35 0.68
C LEU A 12 -6.92 4.63 1.13
N ASP A 13 -7.16 5.58 0.23
CA ASP A 13 -7.72 6.91 0.49
C ASP A 13 -9.06 6.83 1.24
N HIS A 14 -9.94 5.94 0.78
CA HIS A 14 -11.28 5.75 1.34
C HIS A 14 -11.32 4.73 2.48
N TYR A 15 -10.16 4.27 2.94
CA TYR A 15 -10.04 3.23 3.94
C TYR A 15 -9.36 3.73 5.21
N ILE A 16 -9.57 2.98 6.29
CA ILE A 16 -8.82 3.07 7.55
C ILE A 16 -8.34 1.70 7.97
N LEU A 17 -7.24 1.66 8.70
CA LEU A 17 -6.69 0.42 9.22
C LEU A 17 -7.49 -0.07 10.43
N ASN A 18 -8.12 -1.25 10.34
CA ASN A 18 -8.91 -1.80 11.45
C ASN A 18 -8.09 -1.95 12.74
N ALA A 19 -6.81 -2.36 12.62
CA ALA A 19 -5.90 -2.55 13.76
C ALA A 19 -5.66 -1.27 14.58
N GLU A 20 -5.75 -0.10 13.95
CA GLU A 20 -5.66 1.20 14.61
C GLU A 20 -7.04 1.62 15.12
N PHE A 21 -8.04 1.57 14.24
CA PHE A 21 -9.40 2.01 14.53
C PHE A 21 -10.02 1.32 15.75
N HIS A 22 -9.89 -0.01 15.87
CA HIS A 22 -10.53 -0.73 16.97
C HIS A 22 -9.93 -0.34 18.34
N ARG A 23 -8.68 0.13 18.38
CA ARG A 23 -8.02 0.61 19.60
C ARG A 23 -8.57 1.96 20.01
N PHE A 24 -8.68 2.91 19.07
CA PHE A 24 -9.30 4.21 19.34
C PHE A 24 -10.78 4.11 19.71
N ALA A 25 -11.50 3.16 19.10
CA ALA A 25 -12.91 2.94 19.40
C ALA A 25 -13.14 2.12 20.69
N GLY A 26 -12.10 1.53 21.30
CA GLY A 26 -12.23 0.67 22.48
C GLY A 26 -13.07 -0.59 22.22
N ILE A 27 -13.02 -1.13 21.00
CA ILE A 27 -13.83 -2.30 20.58
C ILE A 27 -12.95 -3.52 20.29
N SER A 28 -13.58 -4.70 20.29
CA SER A 28 -12.93 -5.94 19.85
C SER A 28 -12.43 -5.83 18.41
N LYS A 29 -11.25 -6.39 18.13
CA LYS A 29 -10.65 -6.47 16.78
C LYS A 29 -11.61 -7.03 15.71
N ASN A 30 -12.53 -7.90 16.11
CA ASN A 30 -13.52 -8.53 15.23
C ASN A 30 -14.91 -7.87 15.29
N ALA A 31 -15.08 -6.77 16.03
CA ALA A 31 -16.39 -6.14 16.22
C ALA A 31 -17.06 -5.74 14.89
N TYR A 32 -16.27 -5.28 13.91
CA TYR A 32 -16.74 -4.93 12.57
C TYR A 32 -17.50 -6.07 11.88
N LYS A 33 -17.23 -7.34 12.23
CA LYS A 33 -17.88 -8.50 11.61
C LYS A 33 -19.38 -8.57 11.91
N PHE A 34 -19.81 -7.96 13.01
CA PHE A 34 -21.20 -7.97 13.48
C PHE A 34 -21.97 -6.72 13.05
N TRP A 35 -21.33 -5.78 12.35
CA TRP A 35 -21.98 -4.58 11.86
C TRP A 35 -22.78 -4.87 10.59
N LYS A 36 -23.99 -4.30 10.50
CA LYS A 36 -24.76 -4.30 9.26
C LYS A 36 -24.09 -3.36 8.25
N ASN A 37 -24.13 -3.72 6.96
CA ASN A 37 -23.60 -2.92 5.85
C ASN A 37 -22.11 -2.56 5.93
N VAL A 38 -21.30 -3.38 6.59
CA VAL A 38 -19.84 -3.18 6.61
C VAL A 38 -19.21 -3.51 5.25
N GLU A 39 -18.33 -2.63 4.81
CA GLU A 39 -17.48 -2.78 3.63
C GLU A 39 -16.03 -2.89 4.08
N ILE A 40 -15.41 -4.03 3.78
CA ILE A 40 -14.01 -4.30 4.15
C ILE A 40 -13.17 -4.55 2.91
N GLY A 41 -11.92 -4.10 2.96
CA GLY A 41 -10.90 -4.37 1.96
C GLY A 41 -9.73 -5.16 2.57
N ARG A 42 -9.14 -6.04 1.77
CA ARG A 42 -7.83 -6.64 2.05
C ARG A 42 -7.07 -6.83 0.75
N TYR A 43 -5.75 -6.71 0.78
CA TYR A 43 -4.94 -7.13 -0.37
C TYR A 43 -4.89 -8.66 -0.44
N GLN A 44 -4.71 -9.20 -1.64
CA GLN A 44 -4.62 -10.64 -1.88
C GLN A 44 -3.53 -11.29 -1.00
N GLY A 45 -3.84 -12.46 -0.41
CA GLY A 45 -2.91 -13.20 0.45
C GLY A 45 -2.66 -12.57 1.82
N THR A 46 -3.35 -11.50 2.20
CA THR A 46 -3.13 -10.82 3.49
C THR A 46 -4.33 -10.96 4.45
N ARG A 47 -4.03 -10.88 5.75
CA ARG A 47 -5.05 -10.84 6.83
C ARG A 47 -5.25 -9.43 7.41
N ILE A 48 -4.61 -8.44 6.81
CA ILE A 48 -4.75 -7.03 7.21
C ILE A 48 -6.09 -6.53 6.68
N ILE A 49 -6.90 -5.99 7.58
CA ILE A 49 -8.27 -5.56 7.28
C ILE A 49 -8.32 -4.05 7.26
N PHE A 50 -8.89 -3.54 6.17
CA PHE A 50 -9.22 -2.14 5.99
C PHE A 50 -10.74 -1.99 6.05
N LEU A 51 -11.21 -0.98 6.78
CA LEU A 51 -12.62 -0.62 6.83
C LEU A 51 -12.83 0.56 5.91
N HIS A 52 -13.84 0.50 5.04
CA HIS A 52 -14.19 1.66 4.22
C HIS A 52 -14.81 2.74 5.11
N ARG A 53 -14.46 4.01 4.88
CA ARG A 53 -14.86 5.13 5.74
C ARG A 53 -16.38 5.33 5.80
N ASN A 54 -17.10 5.01 4.72
CA ASN A 54 -18.56 5.14 4.64
C ASN A 54 -19.34 4.23 5.62
N CYS A 55 -18.76 3.12 6.06
CA CYS A 55 -19.47 2.11 6.84
C CYS A 55 -19.19 2.23 8.35
N ILE A 56 -18.45 3.26 8.77
CA ILE A 56 -18.20 3.53 10.18
C ILE A 56 -19.46 4.13 10.80
N LEU A 57 -19.94 3.47 11.86
CA LEU A 57 -21.12 3.89 12.59
C LEU A 57 -20.93 5.27 13.23
N GLU A 58 -22.00 6.04 13.32
CA GLU A 58 -21.99 7.40 13.89
C GLU A 58 -21.36 7.45 15.28
N LYS A 59 -21.69 6.47 16.13
CA LYS A 59 -21.12 6.32 17.48
C LYS A 59 -19.59 6.17 17.53
N HIS A 60 -18.94 5.88 16.40
CA HIS A 60 -17.48 5.70 16.29
C HIS A 60 -16.80 6.77 15.44
N GLN A 61 -17.48 7.86 15.08
CA GLN A 61 -16.90 8.96 14.30
C GLN A 61 -15.70 9.62 15.00
N GLN A 62 -15.71 9.68 16.33
CA GLN A 62 -14.57 10.20 17.09
C GLN A 62 -13.30 9.36 16.89
N ALA A 63 -13.44 8.02 16.89
CA ALA A 63 -12.32 7.12 16.63
C ALA A 63 -11.86 7.19 15.16
N LEU A 64 -12.80 7.37 14.22
CA LEU A 64 -12.47 7.56 12.80
C LEU A 64 -11.56 8.79 12.59
N ARG A 65 -11.88 9.92 13.23
CA ARG A 65 -11.09 11.16 13.13
C ARG A 65 -9.67 11.05 13.70
N GLN A 66 -9.45 10.11 14.62
CA GLN A 66 -8.12 9.85 15.20
C GLN A 66 -7.27 8.90 14.36
N CYS A 67 -7.87 8.17 13.41
CA CYS A 67 -7.14 7.23 12.57
C CYS A 67 -6.22 7.96 11.59
N SER A 68 -5.09 7.33 11.31
CA SER A 68 -4.10 7.80 10.37
C SER A 68 -4.65 7.86 8.95
N GLY A 69 -4.44 8.98 8.25
CA GLY A 69 -4.68 9.08 6.81
C GLY A 69 -3.75 8.13 6.02
N LEU A 70 -4.30 7.52 4.97
CA LEU A 70 -3.63 6.55 4.09
C LEU A 70 -3.73 6.97 2.61
N ASN A 71 -3.92 8.25 2.34
CA ASN A 71 -4.09 8.76 0.99
C ASN A 71 -2.83 8.50 0.14
N GLY A 72 -2.99 7.84 -1.01
CA GLY A 72 -1.92 7.42 -1.90
C GLY A 72 -1.08 6.24 -1.41
N PHE A 73 -1.37 5.71 -0.21
CA PHE A 73 -0.64 4.58 0.35
C PHE A 73 -1.25 3.24 -0.06
N VAL A 74 -0.37 2.25 -0.17
CA VAL A 74 -0.70 0.83 -0.27
C VAL A 74 0.06 0.04 0.79
N LEU A 75 -0.39 -1.19 1.07
CA LEU A 75 0.33 -2.07 1.99
C LEU A 75 1.71 -2.43 1.40
N ALA A 76 2.78 -2.35 2.20
CA ALA A 76 4.14 -2.57 1.71
C ALA A 76 4.34 -3.97 1.10
N SER A 77 3.69 -5.00 1.64
CA SER A 77 3.73 -6.34 1.06
C SER A 77 3.04 -6.40 -0.31
N ALA A 78 1.93 -5.68 -0.49
CA ALA A 78 1.23 -5.61 -1.77
C ALA A 78 2.07 -4.84 -2.81
N PHE A 79 2.75 -3.76 -2.40
CA PHE A 79 3.72 -3.06 -3.23
C PHE A 79 4.86 -3.98 -3.71
N CYS A 80 5.44 -4.78 -2.82
CA CYS A 80 6.47 -5.75 -3.21
C CYS A 80 5.93 -6.81 -4.18
N SER A 81 4.73 -7.35 -3.94
CA SER A 81 4.11 -8.31 -4.85
C SER A 81 3.76 -7.69 -6.21
N PHE A 82 3.36 -6.43 -6.23
CA PHE A 82 3.05 -5.68 -7.45
C PHE A 82 4.30 -5.43 -8.29
N THR A 83 5.39 -5.01 -7.64
CA THR A 83 6.61 -4.56 -8.31
C THR A 83 7.66 -5.66 -8.52
N GLY A 84 7.50 -6.82 -7.88
CA GLY A 84 8.56 -7.84 -7.81
C GLY A 84 9.72 -7.47 -6.89
N LEU A 85 9.67 -6.30 -6.22
CA LEU A 85 10.75 -5.85 -5.34
C LEU A 85 10.85 -6.73 -4.10
N ALA A 86 12.06 -7.20 -3.78
CA ALA A 86 12.28 -7.97 -2.57
C ALA A 86 12.00 -7.11 -1.31
N PRO A 87 11.24 -7.60 -0.31
CA PRO A 87 10.90 -6.83 0.89
C PRO A 87 12.10 -6.32 1.70
N SER A 88 13.28 -6.93 1.54
CA SER A 88 14.54 -6.47 2.13
C SER A 88 14.90 -5.04 1.72
N HIS A 89 14.47 -4.56 0.55
CA HIS A 89 14.67 -3.18 0.11
C HIS A 89 13.87 -2.16 0.92
N LEU A 90 12.80 -2.59 1.60
CA LEU A 90 11.96 -1.74 2.45
C LEU A 90 12.40 -1.73 3.92
N VAL A 91 13.59 -2.25 4.22
CA VAL A 91 14.17 -2.28 5.57
C VAL A 91 15.34 -1.30 5.64
N GLU A 92 15.23 -0.30 6.49
CA GLU A 92 16.18 0.82 6.57
C GLU A 92 17.63 0.35 6.80
N LYS A 93 17.85 -0.57 7.75
CA LYS A 93 19.17 -1.11 8.09
C LYS A 93 19.91 -1.76 6.92
N ASN A 94 19.20 -2.16 5.86
CA ASN A 94 19.80 -2.76 4.68
C ASN A 94 20.39 -1.71 3.72
N ASN A 95 20.19 -0.40 4.00
CA ASN A 95 20.75 0.72 3.27
C ASN A 95 20.52 0.66 1.74
N SER A 96 19.37 0.11 1.32
CA SER A 96 19.04 0.07 -0.10
C SER A 96 18.87 1.48 -0.66
N SER A 97 19.42 1.74 -1.84
CA SER A 97 19.23 3.00 -2.56
C SER A 97 17.76 3.33 -2.82
N ILE A 98 16.92 2.32 -3.07
CA ILE A 98 15.47 2.49 -3.30
C ILE A 98 14.76 2.98 -2.04
N TYR A 99 15.21 2.59 -0.84
CA TYR A 99 14.57 2.98 0.42
C TYR A 99 14.44 4.51 0.54
N LYS A 100 15.46 5.25 0.07
CA LYS A 100 15.51 6.72 0.10
C LYS A 100 14.54 7.40 -0.86
N LEU A 101 14.07 6.68 -1.88
CA LEU A 101 13.13 7.19 -2.89
C LEU A 101 11.67 6.98 -2.47
N LEU A 102 11.43 6.07 -1.52
CA LEU A 102 10.09 5.69 -1.10
C LEU A 102 9.69 6.43 0.16
N GLU A 103 8.49 7.01 0.15
CA GLU A 103 7.85 7.46 1.37
C GLU A 103 7.18 6.27 2.07
N LEU A 104 7.76 5.89 3.21
CA LEU A 104 7.30 4.78 4.03
C LEU A 104 6.59 5.30 5.28
N LYS A 105 5.56 4.57 5.70
CA LYS A 105 4.81 4.86 6.93
C LYS A 105 4.54 3.57 7.67
N GLU A 106 4.59 3.61 9.00
CA GLU A 106 4.25 2.46 9.84
C GLU A 106 3.13 2.82 10.82
N ILE A 107 2.09 1.99 10.86
CA ILE A 107 0.95 2.17 11.76
C ILE A 107 0.67 0.82 12.41
N CYS A 108 0.68 0.76 13.74
CA CYS A 108 0.39 -0.47 14.49
C CYS A 108 1.28 -1.68 14.09
N GLY A 109 2.55 -1.45 13.72
CA GLY A 109 3.48 -2.49 13.26
C GLY A 109 3.30 -2.90 11.79
N ILE A 110 2.45 -2.18 11.04
CA ILE A 110 2.14 -2.48 9.64
C ILE A 110 2.74 -1.38 8.77
N LYS A 111 3.58 -1.78 7.83
CA LYS A 111 4.30 -0.87 6.92
C LYS A 111 3.53 -0.61 5.64
N PHE A 112 3.57 0.63 5.19
CA PHE A 112 2.91 1.15 3.99
C PHE A 112 3.92 1.88 3.12
N VAL A 113 3.64 1.92 1.82
CA VAL A 113 4.42 2.65 0.80
C VAL A 113 3.48 3.66 0.14
N ASN A 114 3.92 4.92 0.01
CA ASN A 114 3.17 5.92 -0.75
C ASN A 114 3.38 5.67 -2.26
N LEU A 115 2.59 4.76 -2.82
CA LEU A 115 2.66 4.39 -4.23
C LEU A 115 2.29 5.57 -5.14
N LYS A 116 1.35 6.42 -4.72
CA LYS A 116 1.00 7.62 -5.48
C LYS A 116 2.21 8.54 -5.67
N LYS A 117 2.93 8.86 -4.60
CA LYS A 117 4.16 9.66 -4.70
C LYS A 117 5.25 8.97 -5.51
N PHE A 118 5.32 7.64 -5.47
CA PHE A 118 6.25 6.90 -6.31
C PHE A 118 5.89 6.99 -7.80
N TYR A 119 4.61 6.93 -8.17
CA TYR A 119 4.19 7.23 -9.54
C TYR A 119 4.48 8.67 -9.94
N ASP A 120 4.22 9.63 -9.05
CA ASP A 120 4.49 11.06 -9.28
C ASP A 120 6.00 11.29 -9.53
N PHE A 121 6.87 10.60 -8.77
CA PHE A 121 8.33 10.61 -8.97
C PHE A 121 8.76 10.02 -10.32
N LEU A 122 8.04 9.02 -10.84
CA LEU A 122 8.31 8.40 -12.14
C LEU A 122 7.65 9.15 -13.30
N GLU A 123 6.85 10.18 -13.03
CA GLU A 123 6.01 10.89 -14.01
C GLU A 123 5.06 9.95 -14.78
N LEU A 124 4.54 8.91 -14.10
CA LEU A 124 3.63 7.93 -14.68
C LEU A 124 2.19 8.14 -14.22
N ASN A 125 1.23 7.75 -15.05
CA ASN A 125 -0.15 7.63 -14.63
C ASN A 125 -0.34 6.45 -13.66
N TYR A 126 -1.38 6.50 -12.83
CA TYR A 126 -1.62 5.52 -11.76
C TYR A 126 -2.19 4.17 -12.24
N HIS A 127 -2.41 4.03 -13.55
CA HIS A 127 -2.97 2.82 -14.16
C HIS A 127 -1.88 1.89 -14.74
N GLN A 128 -0.61 2.32 -14.75
CA GLN A 128 0.49 1.48 -15.21
C GLN A 128 0.76 0.34 -14.22
N HIS A 129 1.06 -0.85 -14.73
CA HIS A 129 1.68 -1.88 -13.90
C HIS A 129 3.20 -1.68 -13.92
N ILE A 130 3.79 -1.33 -12.78
CA ILE A 130 5.25 -1.13 -12.64
C ILE A 130 5.93 -2.36 -12.04
N TYR A 131 7.11 -2.72 -12.55
CA TYR A 131 8.01 -3.71 -11.96
C TYR A 131 9.41 -3.13 -11.78
N ILE A 132 10.12 -3.59 -10.75
CA ILE A 132 11.41 -3.02 -10.32
C ILE A 132 12.45 -4.13 -10.31
N GLU A 133 13.47 -3.97 -11.15
CA GLU A 133 14.58 -4.92 -11.26
C GLU A 133 15.93 -4.20 -11.39
N LYS A 134 17.03 -4.96 -11.33
CA LYS A 134 18.34 -4.39 -11.68
C LYS A 134 18.37 -4.05 -13.17
N CYS A 135 18.95 -2.90 -13.51
CA CYS A 135 18.98 -2.40 -14.90
C CYS A 135 19.61 -3.36 -15.91
N HIS A 136 20.50 -4.26 -15.46
CA HIS A 136 21.15 -5.25 -16.32
C HIS A 136 20.25 -6.45 -16.69
N PHE A 137 19.08 -6.60 -16.07
CA PHE A 137 18.09 -7.63 -16.47
C PHE A 137 17.19 -7.19 -17.62
N PHE A 138 17.07 -5.89 -17.84
CA PHE A 138 16.22 -5.34 -18.90
C PHE A 138 16.83 -5.55 -20.29
N SER A 139 16.03 -6.04 -21.22
CA SER A 139 16.49 -6.42 -22.57
C SER A 139 17.08 -5.23 -23.36
N PRO A 140 18.26 -5.39 -23.97
CA PRO A 140 18.82 -4.38 -24.85
C PRO A 140 18.22 -4.40 -26.26
N ALA A 141 17.68 -5.53 -26.73
CA ALA A 141 17.14 -5.70 -28.08
C ALA A 141 16.01 -6.76 -28.09
N PRO A 142 14.74 -6.39 -28.36
CA PRO A 142 14.27 -5.00 -28.50
C PRO A 142 14.51 -4.22 -27.21
N PHE A 143 14.74 -2.91 -27.34
CA PHE A 143 15.01 -2.07 -26.17
C PHE A 143 13.78 -2.03 -25.26
N GLU A 144 13.91 -2.60 -24.07
CA GLU A 144 12.85 -2.63 -23.08
C GLU A 144 12.66 -1.25 -22.43
N LYS A 145 11.43 -0.73 -22.50
CA LYS A 145 11.01 0.56 -21.95
C LYS A 145 11.23 0.56 -20.44
N ARG A 146 12.10 1.47 -19.97
CA ARG A 146 12.52 1.51 -18.57
C ARG A 146 12.81 2.94 -18.11
N ILE A 147 12.68 3.19 -16.80
CA ILE A 147 13.12 4.41 -16.12
C ILE A 147 14.19 4.01 -15.12
N LYS A 148 15.40 4.56 -15.25
CA LYS A 148 16.49 4.32 -14.30
C LYS A 148 16.26 5.16 -13.04
N ILE A 149 16.12 4.52 -11.88
CA ILE A 149 15.78 5.21 -10.61
C ILE A 149 16.97 5.29 -9.64
N THR A 150 17.93 4.38 -9.76
CA THR A 150 19.18 4.41 -9.00
C THR A 150 20.33 3.99 -9.91
N GLU A 151 21.56 3.96 -9.39
CA GLU A 151 22.73 3.53 -10.16
C GLU A 151 22.54 2.13 -10.78
N SER A 152 21.87 1.21 -10.08
CA SER A 152 21.74 -0.19 -10.46
C SER A 152 20.30 -0.69 -10.67
N MET A 153 19.28 0.09 -10.29
CA MET A 153 17.86 -0.32 -10.36
C MET A 153 17.07 0.50 -11.38
N CYS A 154 16.21 -0.19 -12.11
CA CYS A 154 15.35 0.35 -13.15
C CYS A 154 13.90 -0.09 -12.91
N VAL A 155 12.97 0.73 -13.38
CA VAL A 155 11.52 0.48 -13.35
C VAL A 155 11.04 0.23 -14.77
N GLY A 156 10.45 -0.92 -15.02
CA GLY A 156 9.70 -1.20 -16.23
C GLY A 156 8.20 -1.04 -15.98
N TYR A 157 7.43 -0.83 -17.05
CA TYR A 157 6.00 -0.60 -16.92
C TYR A 157 5.23 -0.91 -18.20
N TYR A 158 3.98 -1.36 -18.04
CA TYR A 158 3.05 -1.66 -19.13
C TYR A 158 1.60 -1.33 -18.76
#